data_AF-A0A547PJ29-F1
#
_entry.id   AF-A0A547PJ29-F1
#
_cell.length_a   1.000
_cell.length_b   1.000
_cell.length_c   1.000
_cell.angle_alpha   90.00
_cell.angle_beta   90.00
_cell.angle_gamma   90.00
#
_symmetry.space_group_name_H-M   'P 1'
#
loop_
_entity.id
_entity.type
_entity.pdbx_description
1 polymer ?
#
loop_
_entity_poly.entity_id
_entity_poly.type
_entity_poly.pdbx_seq_one_letter_code
_entity_poly.pdbx_strand_id
1 'polypeptide(L)' 'MGRHRRKYTDEFKAAAVERLYEPGATQGSVAKELGITGTQLKTWRLEIEAFGSMEAKRRQRADAAELERLRKENKRLA' A
#
# COMPACT_ATOMS: atom_id res chain seq x y z
N MET A 1 23.95 5.70 23.06
CA MET A 1 22.53 6.01 23.38
C MET A 1 21.67 5.67 22.18
N GLY A 2 20.79 4.67 22.27
CA GLY A 2 19.92 4.27 21.15
C GLY A 2 18.84 5.33 20.89
N ARG A 3 18.75 5.83 19.66
CA ARG A 3 17.70 6.77 19.26
C ARG A 3 16.34 6.09 19.41
N HIS A 4 15.48 6.63 20.28
CA HIS A 4 14.10 6.13 20.44
C HIS A 4 13.39 6.18 19.08
N ARG A 5 12.87 5.03 18.62
CA ARG A 5 12.10 4.96 17.38
C ARG A 5 10.74 5.63 17.63
N ARG A 6 10.53 6.78 16.98
CA ARG A 6 9.20 7.40 16.88
C ARG A 6 8.24 6.42 16.19
N LYS A 7 7.08 6.20 16.79
CA LYS A 7 5.96 5.47 16.18
C LYS A 7 5.05 6.47 15.48
N TYR A 8 4.62 6.14 14.27
CA TYR A 8 3.66 6.92 13.49
C TYR A 8 2.44 6.04 13.21
N THR A 9 1.26 6.64 13.22
CA THR A 9 0.01 5.95 12.85
C THR A 9 0.01 5.62 11.37
N ASP A 10 -0.78 4.63 10.96
CA ASP A 10 -0.89 4.26 9.55
C ASP A 10 -1.51 5.39 8.72
N GLU A 11 -2.46 6.13 9.29
CA GLU A 11 -3.06 7.33 8.67
C GLU A 11 -2.00 8.41 8.40
N PHE A 12 -1.07 8.63 9.35
CA PHE A 12 0.02 9.59 9.15
C PHE A 12 0.97 9.15 8.04
N LYS A 13 1.30 7.85 7.96
CA LYS A 13 2.15 7.32 6.88
C LYS A 13 1.45 7.45 5.53
N ALA A 14 0.17 7.14 5.45
CA ALA A 14 -0.63 7.26 4.23
C ALA A 14 -0.69 8.72 3.75
N ALA A 15 -1.00 9.67 4.63
CA ALA A 15 -1.02 11.09 4.30
C ALA A 15 0.38 11.61 3.87
N ALA A 16 1.45 11.15 4.52
CA ALA A 16 2.82 11.50 4.13
C ALA A 16 3.18 11.00 2.73
N VAL A 17 2.72 9.80 2.37
CA VAL A 17 2.92 9.22 1.03
C VAL A 17 2.01 9.88 0.00
N GLU A 18 0.77 10.24 0.34
CA GLU A 18 -0.14 11.00 -0.53
C GLU A 18 0.48 12.34 -0.95
N ARG A 19 1.12 13.04 -0.01
CA ARG A 19 1.83 14.30 -0.27
C ARG A 19 2.98 14.18 -1.27
N LEU A 20 3.53 12.98 -1.51
CA LEU A 20 4.52 12.76 -2.58
C LEU A 20 3.92 12.81 -3.99
N TYR A 21 2.61 12.60 -4.12
CA TYR A 21 1.93 12.62 -5.41
C TYR A 21 1.42 14.01 -5.78
N GLU A 22 1.54 15.00 -4.88
CA GLU A 22 1.25 16.40 -5.20
C GLU A 22 2.25 16.95 -6.23
N PRO A 23 1.79 17.81 -7.16
CA PRO A 23 2.64 18.37 -8.21
C PRO A 23 3.77 19.22 -7.59
N GLY A 24 5.02 18.93 -7.98
CA GLY A 24 6.19 19.64 -7.48
C GLY A 24 6.71 19.14 -6.12
N ALA A 25 6.03 18.19 -5.48
CA ALA A 25 6.53 17.55 -4.28
C ALA A 25 7.74 16.67 -4.61
N THR A 26 8.80 16.79 -3.79
CA THR A 26 9.93 15.87 -3.83
C THR A 26 10.03 15.13 -2.51
N GLN A 27 10.56 13.92 -2.53
CA GLN A 27 10.77 13.12 -1.32
C GLN A 27 11.60 13.87 -0.26
N GLY A 28 12.55 14.69 -0.68
CA GLY A 28 13.34 15.55 0.20
C GLY A 28 12.52 16.69 0.82
N SER A 29 11.70 17.38 0.03
CA SER A 29 10.83 18.46 0.52
C SER A 29 9.83 17.93 1.54
N VAL A 30 9.09 16.88 1.17
CA VAL A 30 8.05 16.29 2.02
C VAL A 30 8.65 15.73 3.31
N ALA A 31 9.81 15.06 3.24
CA ALA A 31 10.48 14.57 4.44
C ALA A 31 10.92 15.71 5.37
N LYS A 32 11.44 16.81 4.80
CA LYS A 32 11.86 18.00 5.56
C LYS A 32 10.66 18.68 6.23
N GLU A 33 9.55 18.86 5.50
CA GLU A 33 8.30 19.42 6.02
C GLU A 33 7.73 18.61 7.18
N LEU A 34 7.76 17.28 7.07
CA LEU A 34 7.22 16.37 8.09
C LEU A 34 8.22 16.04 9.22
N GLY A 35 9.45 16.55 9.15
CA GLY A 35 10.49 16.26 10.15
C GLY A 35 10.92 14.80 10.21
N ILE A 36 10.83 14.08 9.09
CA ILE A 36 11.23 12.67 8.93
C ILE A 36 12.43 12.54 7.98
N THR A 37 13.00 11.35 7.89
CA THR A 37 14.06 11.11 6.90
C THR A 37 13.46 10.71 5.56
N GLY A 38 14.11 11.09 4.47
CA GLY A 38 13.70 10.65 3.13
C GLY A 38 13.61 9.13 3.02
N THR A 39 14.57 8.40 3.59
CA THR A 39 14.55 6.92 3.60
C THR A 39 13.30 6.36 4.28
N GLN A 40 12.87 6.94 5.41
CA GLN A 40 11.66 6.51 6.12
C GLN A 40 10.41 6.71 5.25
N LEU A 41 10.31 7.86 4.57
CA LEU A 41 9.22 8.15 3.65
C LEU A 41 9.19 7.19 2.45
N LYS A 42 10.36 6.83 1.90
CA LYS A 42 10.48 5.82 0.84
C LYS A 42 10.01 4.44 1.33
N THR A 43 10.40 4.04 2.54
CA THR A 43 9.97 2.76 3.12
C THR A 43 8.44 2.71 3.22
N TRP A 44 7.79 3.75 3.74
CA TRP A 44 6.33 3.78 3.85
C TRP A 44 5.63 3.69 2.50
N ARG A 45 6.15 4.38 1.48
CA ARG A 45 5.62 4.27 0.13
C ARG A 45 5.65 2.82 -0.36
N LEU A 46 6.80 2.14 -0.21
CA LEU A 46 6.95 0.75 -0.63
C LEU A 46 6.05 -0.21 0.17
N GLU A 47 5.88 0.03 1.46
CA GLU A 47 4.96 -0.76 2.30
C GLU A 47 3.51 -0.64 1.82
N ILE A 48 3.05 0.57 1.49
CA ILE A 48 1.70 0.84 0.99
C ILE A 48 1.51 0.22 -0.41
N GLU A 49 2.47 0.40 -1.32
CA GLU A 49 2.44 -0.21 -2.66
C GLU A 49 2.41 -1.75 -2.57
N ALA A 50 3.19 -2.35 -1.67
CA ALA A 50 3.20 -3.79 -1.44
C ALA A 50 1.87 -4.29 -0.84
N PHE A 51 1.28 -3.55 0.10
CA PHE A 51 -0.01 -3.89 0.69
C PHE A 51 -1.13 -3.85 -0.35
N GLY A 52 -1.20 -2.78 -1.15
CA GLY A 52 -2.18 -2.66 -2.23
C GLY A 52 -2.04 -3.77 -3.29
N SER A 53 -0.79 -4.13 -3.62
CA SER A 53 -0.50 -5.25 -4.53
C SER A 53 -0.96 -6.60 -3.96
N MET A 54 -0.74 -6.83 -2.65
CA MET A 54 -1.19 -8.05 -1.99
C MET A 54 -2.72 -8.16 -1.98
N GLU A 55 -3.43 -7.06 -1.73
CA GLU A 55 -4.89 -7.04 -1.73
C GLU A 55 -5.47 -7.24 -3.13
N ALA A 56 -4.88 -6.62 -4.16
CA ALA A 56 -5.25 -6.85 -5.55
C ALA A 56 -5.10 -8.33 -5.95
N LYS A 57 -4.00 -8.97 -5.55
CA LYS A 57 -3.77 -10.40 -5.79
C LYS A 57 -4.76 -11.30 -5.05
N ARG A 58 -5.20 -10.90 -3.86
CA ARG A 58 -6.23 -11.64 -3.10
C ARG A 58 -7.59 -11.58 -3.81
N ARG A 59 -7.99 -10.40 -4.30
CA ARG A 59 -9.24 -10.23 -5.07
C ARG A 59 -9.26 -11.13 -6.31
N GLN A 60 -8.20 -11.06 -7.14
CA GLN A 60 -8.08 -11.90 -8.34
C GLN A 60 -8.23 -13.40 -8.06
N ARG A 61 -7.70 -13.89 -6.92
CA ARG A 61 -7.85 -15.30 -6.52
C ARG A 61 -9.29 -15.65 -6.13
N ALA A 62 -9.98 -14.74 -5.45
CA ALA A 62 -11.39 -14.92 -5.09
C ALA A 62 -12.27 -14.94 -6.35
N ASP A 63 -12.06 -13.99 -7.26
CA ASP A 63 -12.75 -13.93 -8.56
C ASP A 63 -12.52 -15.23 -9.37
N ALA A 64 -11.28 -15.72 -9.42
CA ALA A 64 -10.95 -16.96 -10.12
C ALA A 64 -11.63 -18.20 -9.48
N ALA A 65 -11.73 -18.25 -8.14
CA ALA A 65 -12.39 -19.33 -7.44
C ALA A 65 -13.91 -19.33 -7.67
N GLU A 66 -14.53 -18.16 -7.74
CA GLU A 66 -15.94 -18.01 -8.08
C GLU A 66 -16.21 -18.45 -9.53
N LEU A 67 -15.35 -18.05 -10.45
CA LEU A 67 -15.45 -18.43 -11.87
C LEU A 67 -15.31 -19.95 -12.05
N GLU A 68 -14.45 -20.61 -11.27
CA GLU A 68 -14.35 -22.07 -11.27
C GLU A 68 -15.61 -22.75 -10.73
N ARG A 69 -16.21 -22.23 -9.65
CA ARG A 69 -17.47 -22.75 -9.11
C ARG A 69 -18.59 -22.65 -10.14
N LEU A 70 -18.76 -21.49 -10.78
CA LEU A 70 -19.79 -21.27 -11.79
C LEU A 70 -19.60 -22.18 -13.02
N ARG A 71 -18.36 -22.46 -13.42
CA ARG A 71 -18.07 -23.44 -14.49
C ARG A 71 -18.48 -24.86 -14.11
N LYS A 72 -18.21 -25.28 -12.87
CA LYS A 72 -18.60 -26.62 -12.37
C LYS A 72 -20.11 -26.75 -12.27
N GLU A 73 -20.81 -25.71 -11.82
CA GLU A 73 -22.26 -25.70 -11.70
C GLU A 73 -22.97 -25.70 -13.07
N ASN A 74 -22.52 -24.88 -14.02
CA ASN A 74 -23.03 -24.92 -15.41
C ASN A 74 -22.82 -26.30 -16.06
N LYS A 75 -21.67 -26.94 -15.83
CA LYS A 75 -21.40 -28.28 -16.37
C LYS A 75 -22.29 -29.36 -15.75
N ARG A 76 -22.79 -29.15 -14.53
CA ARG A 76 -23.71 -30.08 -13.85
C ARG A 76 -25.17 -29.88 -14.29
N LEU A 77 -25.50 -28.66 -14.72
CA LEU A 77 -26.84 -28.29 -15.19
C LEU A 77 -27.04 -28.50 -16.69
N ALA A 78 -25.98 -28.85 -17.43
CA ALA A 78 -26.00 -29.28 -18.83
C ALA A 78 -26.08 -30.82 -18.92
#